data_AF-A0A1M6HT80-F1
#
_entry.id   AF-A0A1M6HT80-F1
#
_cell.length_a   1.000
_cell.length_b   1.000
_cell.length_c   1.000
_cell.angle_alpha   90.00
_cell.angle_beta   90.00
_cell.angle_gamma   90.00
#
_symmetry.space_group_name_H-M   'P 1'
#
loop_
_entity.id
_entity.type
_entity.pdbx_description
1 polymer ?
#
loop_
_entity_poly.entity_id
_entity_poly.type
_entity_poly.pdbx_seq_one_letter_code
_entity_poly.pdbx_strand_id
1 'polypeptide(L)'
;MKNIDIEKQYEDTIFKMLKRFAFISRQFCDKYCVPDGLMDILMEKAYTNNVSKDLLYSNKLSYDYDYYAFTKSTKTLHAILNLLKDKRYFFNEDIMMLIRSIFENHILSRYFREHIDIEIEREKVINEFIQNPLGISLGFYIKEGFSVKTLDGEILGNVKMPSSYKMGSEKDYYPEFYSYLCEFTHCSFGRIECYFDGANFYYDKNNFRLEAMLFTLFVFTKIFEGVVTVEGENFDTKKEENKCYNLVYDSLELQNEVFDFLIKKYETISFNKDTAIISLYLNEKSTSNRNLTIKSMLLKMKNSLDDNEIGSVIKEKNESGKYIRQYPGNW
;
A
#
# COMPACT_ATOMS: atom_id res chain seq x y z
N MET A 1 -33.98 13.36 16.49
CA MET A 1 -33.00 12.43 15.87
C MET A 1 -31.62 12.91 16.28
N LYS A 2 -30.80 12.07 16.94
CA LYS A 2 -29.44 12.46 17.32
C LYS A 2 -28.66 12.74 16.03
N ASN A 3 -28.10 13.93 15.87
CA ASN A 3 -27.09 14.21 14.83
C ASN A 3 -25.90 13.30 15.13
N ILE A 4 -25.87 12.14 14.49
CA ILE A 4 -24.69 11.27 14.46
C ILE A 4 -23.69 12.00 13.58
N ASP A 5 -22.50 12.24 14.13
CA ASP A 5 -21.37 12.72 13.35
C ASP A 5 -21.01 11.64 12.31
N ILE A 6 -21.34 11.90 11.04
CA ILE A 6 -21.14 10.97 9.92
C ILE A 6 -19.66 10.60 9.79
N GLU A 7 -18.76 11.55 10.06
CA GLU A 7 -17.30 11.29 10.03
C GLU A 7 -16.94 10.24 11.06
N LYS A 8 -17.48 10.36 12.28
CA LYS A 8 -17.25 9.39 13.35
C LYS A 8 -17.80 8.00 13.02
N GLN A 9 -18.95 7.93 12.35
CA GLN A 9 -19.51 6.66 11.87
C GLN A 9 -18.60 5.99 10.84
N TYR A 10 -18.02 6.76 9.91
CA TYR A 10 -17.07 6.23 8.94
C TYR A 10 -15.78 5.75 9.62
N GLU A 11 -15.22 6.52 10.57
CA GLU A 11 -14.07 6.07 11.36
C GLU A 11 -14.35 4.70 12.01
N ASP A 12 -15.46 4.57 12.72
CA ASP A 12 -15.79 3.34 13.44
C ASP A 12 -15.99 2.15 12.49
N THR A 13 -16.52 2.41 11.29
CA THR A 13 -16.76 1.38 10.27
C THR A 13 -15.45 0.95 9.60
N ILE A 14 -14.60 1.90 9.21
CA ILE A 14 -13.26 1.61 8.66
C ILE A 14 -12.41 0.87 9.69
N PHE A 15 -12.44 1.29 10.96
CA PHE A 15 -11.68 0.61 12.01
C PHE A 15 -12.09 -0.86 12.17
N LYS A 16 -13.40 -1.16 12.06
CA LYS A 16 -13.89 -2.55 12.04
C LYS A 16 -13.36 -3.30 10.82
N MET A 17 -13.33 -2.66 9.64
CA MET A 17 -12.80 -3.26 8.42
C MET A 17 -11.30 -3.56 8.53
N LEU A 18 -10.49 -2.61 9.00
CA LEU A 18 -9.05 -2.80 9.21
C LEU A 18 -8.75 -3.94 10.18
N LYS A 19 -9.56 -4.11 11.24
CA LYS A 19 -9.44 -5.27 12.15
C LYS A 19 -9.77 -6.59 11.46
N ARG A 20 -10.76 -6.62 10.56
CA ARG A 20 -11.08 -7.82 9.77
C ARG A 20 -9.92 -8.19 8.85
N PHE A 21 -9.34 -7.21 8.15
CA PHE A 21 -8.13 -7.39 7.35
C PHE A 21 -6.98 -7.93 8.19
N ALA A 22 -6.61 -7.26 9.29
CA ALA A 22 -5.50 -7.71 10.13
C ALA A 22 -5.69 -9.15 10.65
N PHE A 23 -6.91 -9.52 11.03
CA PHE A 23 -7.21 -10.89 11.47
C PHE A 23 -7.04 -11.90 10.33
N ILE A 24 -7.62 -11.66 9.16
CA ILE A 24 -7.58 -12.59 8.02
C ILE A 24 -6.17 -12.67 7.43
N SER A 25 -5.49 -11.53 7.26
CA SER A 25 -4.11 -11.48 6.77
C SER A 25 -3.14 -12.23 7.69
N ARG A 26 -3.31 -12.13 9.02
CA ARG A 26 -2.50 -12.92 9.94
C ARG A 26 -2.72 -14.42 9.74
N GLN A 27 -3.98 -14.86 9.63
CA GLN A 27 -4.29 -16.27 9.38
C GLN A 27 -3.70 -16.75 8.05
N PHE A 28 -3.74 -15.89 7.03
CA PHE A 28 -3.15 -16.18 5.73
C PHE A 28 -1.63 -16.32 5.83
N CYS A 29 -0.93 -15.37 6.47
CA CYS A 29 0.52 -15.44 6.68
C CYS A 29 0.94 -16.67 7.47
N ASP A 30 0.21 -17.02 8.54
CA ASP A 30 0.54 -18.16 9.40
C ASP A 30 0.40 -19.52 8.68
N LYS A 31 -0.34 -19.57 7.55
CA LYS A 31 -0.75 -20.82 6.90
C LYS A 31 -0.23 -21.00 5.47
N TYR A 32 -0.24 -19.94 4.66
CA TYR A 32 0.02 -20.04 3.22
C TYR A 32 1.30 -19.33 2.77
N CYS A 33 1.83 -18.38 3.54
CA CYS A 33 3.04 -17.64 3.16
C CYS A 33 4.31 -18.50 3.33
N VAL A 34 4.52 -19.45 2.43
CA VAL A 34 5.67 -20.37 2.37
C VAL A 34 6.63 -19.90 1.27
N PRO A 35 7.96 -19.91 1.49
CA PRO A 35 8.91 -19.46 0.48
C PRO A 35 9.21 -20.57 -0.54
N ASP A 36 8.26 -20.85 -1.42
CA ASP A 36 8.30 -21.96 -2.39
C ASP A 36 9.55 -21.95 -3.28
N GLY A 37 9.93 -20.79 -3.82
CA GLY A 37 11.11 -20.66 -4.69
C GLY A 37 12.41 -20.93 -3.94
N LEU A 38 12.57 -20.34 -2.75
CA LEU A 38 13.72 -20.57 -1.89
C LEU A 38 13.80 -22.02 -1.42
N MET A 39 12.66 -22.64 -1.07
CA MET A 39 12.64 -24.04 -0.66
C MET A 39 13.14 -24.98 -1.76
N ASP A 40 12.73 -24.75 -3.01
CA ASP A 40 13.23 -25.52 -4.16
C ASP A 40 14.75 -25.38 -4.32
N ILE A 41 15.28 -24.15 -4.19
CA ILE A 41 16.73 -23.87 -4.23
C ILE A 41 17.47 -24.59 -3.10
N LEU A 42 16.96 -24.52 -1.87
CA LEU A 42 17.58 -25.13 -0.69
C LEU A 42 17.58 -26.66 -0.78
N MET A 43 16.50 -27.26 -1.28
CA MET A 43 16.42 -28.70 -1.49
C MET A 43 17.45 -29.16 -2.52
N GLU A 44 17.55 -28.50 -3.68
CA GLU A 44 18.54 -28.87 -4.70
C GLU A 44 19.96 -28.77 -4.14
N LYS A 45 20.27 -27.68 -3.42
CA LYS A 45 21.58 -27.50 -2.79
C LYS A 45 21.87 -28.61 -1.78
N ALA A 46 20.89 -29.03 -0.98
CA ALA A 46 21.06 -30.09 0.00
C ALA A 46 21.33 -31.46 -0.64
N TYR A 47 20.67 -31.78 -1.75
CA TYR A 47 20.80 -33.09 -2.40
C TYR A 47 21.99 -33.19 -3.37
N THR A 48 22.32 -32.10 -4.07
CA THR A 48 23.30 -32.11 -5.17
C THR A 48 24.58 -31.35 -4.86
N ASN A 49 24.60 -30.57 -3.77
CA ASN A 49 25.62 -29.56 -3.48
C ASN A 49 25.80 -28.49 -4.58
N ASN A 50 24.84 -28.37 -5.49
CA ASN A 50 24.80 -27.35 -6.55
C ASN A 50 23.42 -26.68 -6.60
N VAL A 51 23.31 -25.54 -7.29
CA VAL A 51 22.03 -24.90 -7.61
C VAL A 51 22.02 -24.63 -9.12
N SER A 52 21.02 -25.16 -9.81
CA SER A 52 20.84 -24.93 -11.24
C SER A 52 20.43 -23.48 -11.52
N LYS A 53 20.79 -22.98 -12.71
CA LYS A 53 20.38 -21.64 -13.15
C LYS A 53 18.86 -21.52 -13.23
N ASP A 54 18.18 -22.59 -13.64
CA ASP A 54 16.73 -22.64 -13.78
C ASP A 54 16.01 -22.47 -12.43
N LEU A 55 16.53 -23.09 -11.36
CA LEU A 55 15.99 -22.90 -10.01
C LEU A 55 16.37 -21.55 -9.40
N LEU A 56 17.60 -21.10 -9.61
CA LEU A 56 18.07 -19.79 -9.14
C LEU A 56 17.23 -18.63 -9.72
N TYR A 57 16.73 -18.80 -10.94
CA TYR A 57 15.86 -17.85 -11.62
C TYR A 57 14.46 -18.42 -11.88
N SER A 58 13.94 -19.21 -10.96
CA SER A 58 12.58 -19.77 -11.06
C SER A 58 11.52 -18.68 -10.95
N ASN A 59 10.44 -18.80 -11.72
CA ASN A 59 9.30 -17.90 -11.58
C ASN A 59 8.53 -18.09 -10.26
N LYS A 60 8.71 -19.23 -9.58
CA LYS A 60 8.13 -19.46 -8.23
C LYS A 60 8.64 -18.48 -7.17
N LEU A 61 9.76 -17.78 -7.42
CA LEU A 61 10.22 -16.69 -6.55
C LEU A 61 9.21 -15.52 -6.49
N SER A 62 8.22 -15.48 -7.39
CA SER A 62 7.05 -14.57 -7.31
C SER A 62 6.34 -14.70 -5.96
N TYR A 63 6.03 -15.93 -5.56
CA TYR A 63 5.38 -16.23 -4.28
C TYR A 63 6.21 -15.76 -3.10
N ASP A 64 7.52 -16.04 -3.10
CA ASP A 64 8.44 -15.61 -2.04
C ASP A 64 8.40 -14.09 -1.85
N TYR A 65 8.47 -13.33 -2.95
CA TYR A 65 8.49 -11.88 -2.90
C TYR A 65 7.13 -11.30 -2.49
N ASP A 66 6.03 -11.83 -3.02
CA ASP A 66 4.67 -11.44 -2.68
C ASP A 66 4.35 -11.70 -1.21
N TYR A 67 4.67 -12.90 -0.72
CA TYR A 67 4.46 -13.29 0.68
C TYR A 67 5.36 -12.49 1.63
N TYR A 68 6.59 -12.17 1.25
CA TYR A 68 7.44 -11.26 2.01
C TYR A 68 6.83 -9.85 2.10
N ALA A 69 6.44 -9.28 0.96
CA ALA A 69 5.83 -7.94 0.89
C ALA A 69 4.52 -7.88 1.69
N PHE A 70 3.68 -8.90 1.57
CA PHE A 70 2.41 -9.02 2.28
C PHE A 70 2.59 -9.23 3.78
N THR A 71 3.53 -10.08 4.20
CA THR A 71 3.85 -10.31 5.62
C THR A 71 4.33 -9.02 6.28
N LYS A 72 5.25 -8.30 5.63
CA LYS A 72 5.73 -6.99 6.09
C LYS A 72 4.58 -5.98 6.19
N SER A 73 3.74 -5.89 5.18
CA SER A 73 2.56 -5.00 5.18
C SER A 73 1.55 -5.36 6.27
N THR A 74 1.32 -6.64 6.53
CA THR A 74 0.43 -7.13 7.60
C THR A 74 0.95 -6.71 8.97
N LYS A 75 2.26 -6.83 9.21
CA LYS A 75 2.89 -6.31 10.44
C LYS A 75 2.69 -4.79 10.58
N THR A 76 2.86 -4.04 9.49
CA THR A 76 2.63 -2.59 9.47
C THR A 76 1.17 -2.24 9.77
N LEU A 77 0.19 -2.97 9.22
CA LEU A 77 -1.22 -2.79 9.55
C LEU A 77 -1.50 -3.00 11.05
N HIS A 78 -0.88 -4.00 11.67
CA HIS A 78 -0.98 -4.20 13.12
C HIS A 78 -0.41 -3.02 13.92
N ALA A 79 0.70 -2.43 13.48
CA ALA A 79 1.25 -1.23 14.08
C ALA A 79 0.27 -0.05 13.97
N ILE A 80 -0.28 0.20 12.76
CA ILE A 80 -1.29 1.25 12.53
C ILE A 80 -2.51 1.05 13.44
N LEU A 81 -3.03 -0.18 13.56
CA LEU A 81 -4.15 -0.48 14.45
C LEU A 81 -3.86 -0.20 15.92
N ASN A 82 -2.62 -0.35 16.37
CA ASN A 82 -2.22 0.00 17.73
C ASN A 82 -2.14 1.51 17.92
N LEU A 83 -1.58 2.24 16.95
CA LEU A 83 -1.53 3.71 16.95
C LEU A 83 -2.94 4.33 16.95
N LEU A 84 -3.86 3.81 16.13
CA LEU A 84 -5.25 4.28 16.06
C LEU A 84 -6.04 4.08 17.37
N LYS A 85 -5.59 3.18 18.25
CA LYS A 85 -6.21 2.87 19.55
C LYS A 85 -5.62 3.69 20.70
N ASP A 86 -4.48 4.35 20.52
CA ASP A 86 -3.91 5.16 21.59
C ASP A 86 -4.89 6.28 21.95
N LYS A 87 -5.08 6.50 23.25
CA LYS A 87 -6.02 7.48 23.81
C LYS A 87 -5.32 8.74 24.31
N ARG A 88 -3.99 8.74 24.33
CA ARG A 88 -3.13 9.81 24.87
C ARG A 88 -2.63 10.71 23.75
N TYR A 89 -2.34 10.16 22.58
CA TYR A 89 -1.82 10.89 21.43
C TYR A 89 -2.55 10.50 20.15
N PHE A 90 -2.65 11.45 19.22
CA PHE A 90 -3.14 11.21 17.87
C PHE A 90 -1.94 11.02 16.95
N PHE A 91 -1.71 9.78 16.53
CA PHE A 91 -0.57 9.39 15.68
C PHE A 91 -0.93 9.38 14.18
N ASN A 92 -1.80 10.28 13.73
CA ASN A 92 -2.32 10.21 12.36
C ASN A 92 -1.19 10.46 11.34
N GLU A 93 -0.28 11.37 11.65
CA GLU A 93 0.91 11.71 10.88
C GLU A 93 1.89 10.53 10.80
N ASP A 94 2.16 9.84 11.92
CA ASP A 94 2.98 8.62 11.94
C ASP A 94 2.33 7.49 11.10
N ILE A 95 1.00 7.39 11.15
CA ILE A 95 0.26 6.44 10.31
C ILE A 95 0.46 6.76 8.83
N MET A 96 0.51 8.04 8.42
CA MET A 96 0.84 8.41 7.03
C MET A 96 2.23 7.92 6.60
N MET A 97 3.22 7.96 7.51
CA MET A 97 4.55 7.41 7.24
C MET A 97 4.50 5.88 7.05
N LEU A 98 3.70 5.18 7.85
CA LEU A 98 3.53 3.72 7.76
C LEU A 98 2.76 3.29 6.50
N ILE A 99 1.75 4.06 6.09
CA ILE A 99 0.99 3.85 4.85
C ILE A 99 1.93 3.80 3.65
N ARG A 100 2.93 4.70 3.59
CA ARG A 100 3.93 4.72 2.52
C ARG A 100 4.66 3.38 2.37
N SER A 101 5.02 2.73 3.48
CA SER A 101 5.68 1.42 3.41
C SER A 101 4.77 0.34 2.82
N ILE A 102 3.46 0.35 3.11
CA ILE A 102 2.52 -0.62 2.54
C ILE A 102 2.32 -0.33 1.06
N PHE A 103 2.21 0.95 0.69
CA PHE A 103 2.04 1.37 -0.70
C PHE A 103 3.24 1.00 -1.58
N GLU A 104 4.47 1.21 -1.10
CA GLU A 104 5.68 0.80 -1.82
C GLU A 104 5.75 -0.73 -1.95
N ASN A 105 5.42 -1.48 -0.89
CA ASN A 105 5.37 -2.95 -0.96
C ASN A 105 4.37 -3.43 -2.03
N HIS A 106 3.19 -2.81 -2.14
CA HIS A 106 2.18 -3.12 -3.16
C HIS A 106 2.73 -2.95 -4.59
N ILE A 107 3.28 -1.77 -4.88
CA ILE A 107 3.82 -1.45 -6.21
C ILE A 107 4.93 -2.42 -6.61
N LEU A 108 5.86 -2.67 -5.68
CA LEU A 108 7.00 -3.54 -5.95
C LEU A 108 6.58 -5.00 -6.13
N SER A 109 5.66 -5.50 -5.30
CA SER A 109 5.11 -6.86 -5.40
C SER A 109 4.41 -7.07 -6.74
N ARG A 110 3.51 -6.16 -7.11
CA ARG A 110 2.79 -6.23 -8.39
C ARG A 110 3.76 -6.22 -9.58
N TYR A 111 4.70 -5.28 -9.61
CA TYR A 111 5.68 -5.21 -10.68
C TYR A 111 6.50 -6.50 -10.81
N PHE A 112 6.98 -7.03 -9.67
CA PHE A 112 7.76 -8.26 -9.64
C PHE A 112 6.95 -9.44 -10.20
N ARG A 113 5.72 -9.64 -9.71
CA ARG A 113 4.82 -10.71 -10.14
C ARG A 113 4.51 -10.63 -11.65
N GLU A 114 4.23 -9.46 -12.19
CA GLU A 114 3.86 -9.32 -13.60
C GLU A 114 5.05 -9.50 -14.57
N HIS A 115 6.29 -9.27 -14.12
CA HIS A 115 7.47 -9.35 -15.01
C HIS A 115 8.30 -10.62 -14.82
N ILE A 116 8.20 -11.33 -13.69
CA ILE A 116 8.96 -12.55 -13.45
C ILE A 116 8.55 -13.71 -14.37
N ASP A 117 7.29 -13.75 -14.81
CA ASP A 117 6.82 -14.75 -15.77
C ASP A 117 7.35 -14.51 -17.19
N ILE A 118 7.82 -13.29 -17.49
CA ILE A 118 8.42 -12.93 -18.79
C ILE A 118 9.86 -13.45 -18.83
N GLU A 119 10.11 -14.51 -19.60
CA GLU A 119 11.39 -15.24 -19.64
C GLU A 119 12.61 -14.34 -19.86
N ILE A 120 12.54 -13.38 -20.78
CA ILE A 120 13.63 -12.45 -21.09
C ILE A 120 13.90 -11.42 -19.98
N GLU A 121 12.96 -11.18 -19.07
CA GLU A 121 13.08 -10.21 -17.98
C GLU A 121 13.36 -10.87 -16.62
N ARG A 122 13.01 -12.15 -16.47
CA ARG A 122 13.02 -12.90 -15.21
C ARG A 122 14.32 -12.75 -14.42
N GLU A 123 15.46 -13.03 -15.05
CA GLU A 123 16.78 -12.94 -14.41
C GLU A 123 17.07 -11.52 -13.90
N LYS A 124 16.76 -10.50 -14.71
CA LYS A 124 16.94 -9.09 -14.33
C LYS A 124 16.05 -8.72 -13.14
N VAL A 125 14.78 -9.12 -13.15
CA VAL A 125 13.82 -8.79 -12.09
C VAL A 125 14.19 -9.48 -10.77
N ILE A 126 14.57 -10.75 -10.82
CA ILE A 126 15.07 -11.50 -9.63
C ILE A 126 16.34 -10.84 -9.08
N ASN A 127 17.25 -10.40 -9.95
CA ASN A 127 18.45 -9.70 -9.53
C ASN A 127 18.12 -8.35 -8.88
N GLU A 128 17.27 -7.53 -9.50
CA GLU A 128 16.90 -6.20 -9.00
C GLU A 128 16.19 -6.26 -7.63
N PHE A 129 15.32 -7.25 -7.40
CA PHE A 129 14.42 -7.26 -6.24
C PHE A 129 14.84 -8.24 -5.13
N ILE A 130 15.57 -9.30 -5.44
CA ILE A 130 15.97 -10.34 -4.48
C ILE A 130 17.48 -10.37 -4.31
N GLN A 131 18.24 -10.72 -5.35
CA GLN A 131 19.66 -11.02 -5.19
C GLN A 131 20.49 -9.79 -4.85
N ASN A 132 20.29 -8.66 -5.55
CA ASN A 132 21.06 -7.45 -5.30
C ASN A 132 20.78 -6.86 -3.90
N PRO A 133 19.51 -6.71 -3.46
CA PRO A 133 19.23 -6.27 -2.09
C PRO A 133 19.81 -7.18 -1.01
N LEU A 134 19.76 -8.51 -1.20
CA LEU A 134 20.37 -9.47 -0.27
C LEU A 134 21.90 -9.33 -0.26
N GLY A 135 22.53 -9.29 -1.44
CA GLY A 135 23.97 -9.17 -1.56
C GLY A 135 24.51 -7.88 -0.96
N ILE A 136 23.81 -6.75 -1.12
CA ILE A 136 24.16 -5.50 -0.44
C ILE A 136 24.02 -5.64 1.08
N SER A 137 22.90 -6.16 1.56
CA SER A 137 22.61 -6.27 3.00
C SER A 137 23.56 -7.20 3.74
N LEU A 138 24.06 -8.23 3.06
CA LEU A 138 25.01 -9.20 3.59
C LEU A 138 26.48 -8.83 3.33
N GLY A 139 26.75 -7.70 2.66
CA GLY A 139 28.11 -7.22 2.39
C GLY A 139 28.84 -7.95 1.25
N PHE A 140 28.12 -8.72 0.43
CA PHE A 140 28.67 -9.30 -0.80
C PHE A 140 28.80 -8.28 -1.93
N TYR A 141 27.94 -7.26 -1.96
CA TYR A 141 27.90 -6.20 -2.98
C TYR A 141 27.98 -4.80 -2.36
N ILE A 142 28.46 -3.84 -3.15
CA ILE A 142 28.54 -2.42 -2.79
C ILE A 142 27.48 -1.63 -3.55
N LYS A 143 26.81 -0.72 -2.84
CA LYS A 143 25.95 0.29 -3.46
C LYS A 143 26.68 1.62 -3.54
N GLU A 144 26.88 2.11 -4.75
CA GLU A 144 27.49 3.41 -5.02
C GLU A 144 26.51 4.28 -5.82
N GLY A 145 25.91 5.27 -5.15
CA GLY A 145 24.78 6.02 -5.70
C GLY A 145 23.61 5.09 -6.01
N PHE A 146 23.23 5.01 -7.29
CA PHE A 146 22.20 4.07 -7.77
C PHE A 146 22.79 2.75 -8.30
N SER A 147 24.10 2.62 -8.46
CA SER A 147 24.69 1.40 -9.03
C SER A 147 24.99 0.36 -7.94
N VAL A 148 24.78 -0.91 -8.29
CA VAL A 148 25.14 -2.08 -7.49
C VAL A 148 26.32 -2.74 -8.14
N LYS A 149 27.38 -3.01 -7.36
CA LYS A 149 28.63 -3.57 -7.85
C LYS A 149 29.11 -4.71 -6.97
N THR A 150 29.86 -5.63 -7.54
CA THR A 150 30.68 -6.59 -6.78
C THR A 150 31.83 -5.88 -6.05
N LEU A 151 32.53 -6.60 -5.16
CA LEU A 151 33.69 -6.05 -4.43
C LEU A 151 34.89 -5.74 -5.35
N ASP A 152 34.99 -6.44 -6.49
CA ASP A 152 36.01 -6.22 -7.53
C ASP A 152 35.60 -5.18 -8.58
N GLY A 153 34.38 -4.62 -8.48
CA GLY A 153 33.94 -3.45 -9.25
C GLY A 153 33.11 -3.75 -10.49
N GLU A 154 32.73 -5.00 -10.75
CA GLU A 154 31.77 -5.36 -11.81
C GLU A 154 30.39 -4.78 -11.48
N ILE A 155 29.73 -4.18 -12.47
CA ILE A 155 28.40 -3.57 -12.30
C ILE A 155 27.32 -4.66 -12.47
N LEU A 156 26.59 -4.94 -11.39
CA LEU A 156 25.50 -5.92 -11.35
C LEU A 156 24.14 -5.33 -11.73
N GLY A 157 23.97 -4.02 -11.61
CA GLY A 157 22.72 -3.34 -11.96
C GLY A 157 22.56 -1.98 -11.30
N ASN A 158 21.33 -1.47 -11.32
CA ASN A 158 20.98 -0.21 -10.68
C ASN A 158 19.74 -0.35 -9.79
N VAL A 159 19.79 0.25 -8.60
CA VAL A 159 18.65 0.46 -7.72
C VAL A 159 17.73 1.50 -8.36
N LYS A 160 16.46 1.16 -8.58
CA LYS A 160 15.44 2.12 -9.03
C LYS A 160 14.50 2.52 -7.91
N MET A 161 13.86 3.67 -8.09
CA MET A 161 12.87 4.19 -7.14
C MET A 161 11.51 3.53 -7.38
N PRO A 162 10.63 3.40 -6.36
CA PRO A 162 9.28 2.84 -6.53
C PRO A 162 8.48 3.45 -7.70
N SER A 163 8.72 4.73 -8.01
CA SER A 163 8.09 5.44 -9.13
C SER A 163 8.36 4.84 -10.50
N SER A 164 9.43 4.07 -10.70
CA SER A 164 9.70 3.38 -11.97
C SER A 164 8.88 2.11 -12.15
N TYR A 165 8.23 1.61 -11.10
CA TYR A 165 7.58 0.30 -11.06
C TYR A 165 6.05 0.38 -11.06
N LYS A 166 5.48 1.59 -11.16
CA LYS A 166 4.03 1.82 -11.18
C LYS A 166 3.34 1.18 -12.41
N MET A 167 2.23 0.50 -12.16
CA MET A 167 1.46 -0.24 -13.17
C MET A 167 -0.02 0.19 -13.19
N GLY A 168 -0.75 -0.14 -14.26
CA GLY A 168 -2.18 0.16 -14.38
C GLY A 168 -2.59 1.57 -13.93
N SER A 169 -3.62 1.63 -13.09
CA SER A 169 -4.18 2.87 -12.54
C SER A 169 -3.27 3.59 -11.53
N GLU A 170 -2.23 2.92 -11.00
CA GLU A 170 -1.24 3.55 -10.10
C GLU A 170 -0.58 4.75 -10.76
N LYS A 171 -0.41 4.71 -12.09
CA LYS A 171 0.17 5.82 -12.87
C LYS A 171 -0.56 7.14 -12.66
N ASP A 172 -1.87 7.10 -12.40
CA ASP A 172 -2.70 8.28 -12.31
C ASP A 172 -2.64 8.92 -10.91
N TYR A 173 -2.74 8.11 -9.86
CA TYR A 173 -2.81 8.61 -8.47
C TYR A 173 -1.44 8.65 -7.78
N TYR A 174 -0.44 7.87 -8.22
CA TYR A 174 0.88 7.80 -7.60
C TYR A 174 1.55 9.16 -7.42
N PRO A 175 1.63 10.06 -8.44
CA PRO A 175 2.36 11.31 -8.27
C PRO A 175 1.82 12.18 -7.13
N GLU A 176 0.50 12.29 -7.01
CA GLU A 176 -0.15 13.10 -5.97
C GLU A 176 -0.12 12.39 -4.61
N PHE A 177 -0.49 11.10 -4.57
CA PHE A 177 -0.57 10.35 -3.32
C PHE A 177 0.82 10.11 -2.71
N TYR A 178 1.82 9.73 -3.51
CA TYR A 178 3.17 9.52 -3.01
C TYR A 178 3.83 10.83 -2.55
N SER A 179 3.60 11.94 -3.27
CA SER A 179 4.06 13.27 -2.83
C SER A 179 3.40 13.67 -1.51
N TYR A 180 2.09 13.44 -1.37
CA TYR A 180 1.36 13.70 -0.14
C TYR A 180 1.95 12.93 1.05
N LEU A 181 2.27 11.64 0.89
CA LEU A 181 2.88 10.83 1.95
C LEU A 181 4.33 11.25 2.28
N CYS A 182 5.09 11.70 1.27
CA CYS A 182 6.46 12.21 1.46
C CYS A 182 6.51 13.42 2.39
N GLU A 183 5.49 14.27 2.37
CA GLU A 183 5.42 15.46 3.24
C GLU A 183 5.32 15.12 4.73
N PHE A 184 4.88 13.92 5.09
CA PHE A 184 4.90 13.42 6.47
C PHE A 184 6.17 12.64 6.81
N THR A 185 6.89 12.13 5.82
CA THR A 185 8.09 11.30 6.04
C THR A 185 9.35 12.16 6.17
N HIS A 186 9.43 13.25 5.42
CA HIS A 186 10.57 14.16 5.43
C HIS A 186 10.26 15.36 6.33
N CYS A 187 11.29 15.96 6.93
CA CYS A 187 11.15 17.21 7.67
C CYS A 187 10.73 18.35 6.72
N SER A 188 9.43 18.51 6.52
CA SER A 188 8.83 19.44 5.58
C SER A 188 7.96 20.46 6.30
N PHE A 189 8.16 21.75 5.99
CA PHE A 189 7.25 22.81 6.41
C PHE A 189 5.88 22.74 5.73
N GLY A 190 5.72 21.90 4.70
CA GLY A 190 4.44 21.71 3.99
C GLY A 190 3.32 21.15 4.85
N ARG A 191 3.64 20.58 6.03
CA ARG A 191 2.68 20.07 7.03
C ARG A 191 2.74 20.78 8.36
N ILE A 192 3.17 22.05 8.36
CA ILE A 192 3.24 22.84 9.59
C ILE A 192 1.89 22.92 10.31
N GLU A 193 0.76 22.90 9.60
CA GLU A 193 -0.57 22.94 10.20
C GLU A 193 -0.86 21.73 11.10
N CYS A 194 -0.15 20.61 10.91
CA CYS A 194 -0.26 19.46 11.81
C CYS A 194 0.30 19.75 13.20
N TYR A 195 1.21 20.71 13.31
CA TYR A 195 1.96 20.96 14.53
C TYR A 195 1.87 22.40 15.04
N PHE A 196 1.20 23.31 14.31
CA PHE A 196 1.14 24.74 14.65
C PHE A 196 -0.30 25.24 14.67
N ASP A 197 -0.66 26.09 15.64
CA ASP A 197 -1.99 26.70 15.78
C ASP A 197 -2.03 28.20 15.43
N GLY A 198 -0.96 28.71 14.81
CA GLY A 198 -0.79 30.14 14.55
C GLY A 198 -0.01 30.89 15.64
N ALA A 199 0.26 30.27 16.80
CA ALA A 199 1.05 30.87 17.87
C ALA A 199 2.11 29.92 18.46
N ASN A 200 1.76 28.66 18.74
CA ASN A 200 2.64 27.68 19.38
C ASN A 200 2.71 26.37 18.60
N PHE A 201 3.76 25.60 18.86
CA PHE A 201 3.90 24.23 18.36
C PHE A 201 3.30 23.21 19.34
N TYR A 202 2.58 22.23 18.80
CA TYR A 202 1.93 21.12 19.51
C TYR A 202 2.22 19.80 18.80
N TYR A 203 2.24 18.72 19.56
CA TYR A 203 2.52 17.37 19.06
C TYR A 203 1.29 16.46 19.08
N ASP A 204 0.13 16.95 19.57
CA ASP A 204 -1.07 16.15 19.84
C ASP A 204 -2.33 16.65 19.10
N LYS A 205 -2.15 17.40 18.00
CA LYS A 205 -3.29 17.80 17.16
C LYS A 205 -3.88 16.57 16.45
N ASN A 206 -5.20 16.49 16.37
CA ASN A 206 -5.90 15.41 15.68
C ASN A 206 -6.21 15.79 14.23
N ASN A 207 -5.21 15.72 13.35
CA ASN A 207 -5.38 16.06 11.93
C ASN A 207 -5.55 14.79 11.09
N PHE A 208 -6.35 14.87 10.02
CA PHE A 208 -6.40 13.85 8.97
C PHE A 208 -6.72 12.42 9.43
N ARG A 209 -7.48 12.25 10.53
CA ARG A 209 -7.74 10.93 11.12
C ARG A 209 -8.50 10.02 10.16
N LEU A 210 -9.61 10.50 9.60
CA LEU A 210 -10.39 9.72 8.65
C LEU A 210 -9.59 9.41 7.37
N GLU A 211 -8.80 10.37 6.89
CA GLU A 211 -7.89 10.20 5.76
C GLU A 211 -6.84 9.13 6.04
N ALA A 212 -6.17 9.16 7.20
CA ALA A 212 -5.20 8.13 7.59
C ALA A 212 -5.84 6.74 7.61
N MET A 213 -7.07 6.64 8.11
CA MET A 213 -7.81 5.38 8.14
C MET A 213 -8.22 4.91 6.73
N LEU A 214 -8.73 5.81 5.89
CA LEU A 214 -9.09 5.52 4.51
C LEU A 214 -7.87 5.11 3.68
N PHE A 215 -6.76 5.85 3.79
CA PHE A 215 -5.53 5.57 3.05
C PHE A 215 -4.91 4.26 3.48
N THR A 216 -4.95 3.94 4.79
CA THR A 216 -4.57 2.60 5.27
C THR A 216 -5.43 1.53 4.62
N LEU A 217 -6.76 1.72 4.62
CA LEU A 217 -7.68 0.76 4.02
C LEU A 217 -7.41 0.60 2.51
N PHE A 218 -7.19 1.71 1.81
CA PHE A 218 -6.89 1.75 0.39
C PHE A 218 -5.64 0.95 0.04
N VAL A 219 -4.48 1.31 0.60
CA VAL A 219 -3.21 0.64 0.24
C VAL A 219 -3.19 -0.82 0.70
N PHE A 220 -3.84 -1.13 1.82
CA PHE A 220 -3.86 -2.48 2.34
C PHE A 220 -4.80 -3.38 1.52
N THR A 221 -5.95 -2.87 1.08
CA THR A 221 -6.84 -3.61 0.19
C THR A 221 -6.14 -3.94 -1.13
N LYS A 222 -5.34 -3.03 -1.69
CA LYS A 222 -4.60 -3.29 -2.93
C LYS A 222 -3.56 -4.41 -2.80
N ILE A 223 -2.72 -4.39 -1.76
CA ILE A 223 -1.75 -5.49 -1.55
C ILE A 223 -2.45 -6.79 -1.16
N PHE A 224 -3.54 -6.73 -0.40
CA PHE A 224 -4.32 -7.92 -0.06
C PHE A 224 -4.93 -8.54 -1.31
N GLU A 225 -5.56 -7.74 -2.17
CA GLU A 225 -6.14 -8.22 -3.41
C GLU A 225 -5.07 -8.87 -4.31
N GLY A 226 -3.94 -8.19 -4.47
CA GLY A 226 -2.88 -8.66 -5.36
C GLY A 226 -2.09 -9.86 -4.87
N VAL A 227 -2.22 -10.27 -3.61
CA VAL A 227 -1.52 -11.46 -3.07
C VAL A 227 -2.50 -12.56 -2.67
N VAL A 228 -3.61 -12.21 -2.04
CA VAL A 228 -4.54 -13.19 -1.42
C VAL A 228 -5.66 -13.60 -2.37
N THR A 229 -6.00 -12.78 -3.36
CA THR A 229 -7.11 -13.07 -4.30
C THR A 229 -6.62 -13.30 -5.72
N VAL A 230 -5.43 -13.90 -5.87
CA VAL A 230 -4.87 -14.31 -7.15
C VAL A 230 -5.37 -15.71 -7.50
N GLU A 231 -5.76 -15.91 -8.75
CA GLU A 231 -6.17 -17.22 -9.26
C GLU A 231 -5.02 -18.23 -9.11
N GLY A 232 -5.33 -19.38 -8.49
CA GLY A 232 -4.35 -20.44 -8.22
C GLY A 232 -3.81 -20.46 -6.78
N GLU A 233 -4.19 -19.51 -5.92
CA GLU A 233 -3.87 -19.56 -4.49
C GLU A 233 -4.53 -20.80 -3.82
N ASN A 234 -3.74 -21.58 -3.08
CA ASN A 234 -4.16 -22.91 -2.62
C ASN A 234 -4.86 -22.87 -1.25
N PHE A 235 -6.05 -22.28 -1.20
CA PHE A 235 -6.87 -22.27 0.01
C PHE A 235 -7.36 -23.68 0.39
N ASP A 236 -7.33 -24.01 1.68
CA ASP A 236 -7.85 -25.29 2.19
C ASP A 236 -9.34 -25.52 1.85
N THR A 237 -10.12 -24.43 1.80
CA THR A 237 -11.55 -24.51 1.52
C THR A 237 -12.02 -23.32 0.69
N LYS A 238 -12.95 -23.57 -0.24
CA LYS A 238 -13.66 -22.51 -1.00
C LYS A 238 -14.34 -21.47 -0.09
N LYS A 239 -14.75 -21.87 1.12
CA LYS A 239 -15.36 -20.95 2.09
C LYS A 239 -14.36 -19.89 2.58
N GLU A 240 -13.11 -20.30 2.77
CA GLU A 240 -12.03 -19.42 3.20
C GLU A 240 -11.61 -18.46 2.07
N GLU A 241 -11.48 -18.98 0.86
CA GLU A 241 -11.28 -18.19 -0.36
C GLU A 241 -12.39 -17.15 -0.53
N ASN A 242 -13.67 -17.57 -0.55
CA ASN A 242 -14.82 -16.67 -0.70
C ASN A 242 -14.86 -15.59 0.39
N LYS A 243 -14.36 -15.87 1.60
CA LYS A 243 -14.29 -14.88 2.70
C LYS A 243 -13.27 -13.79 2.38
N CYS A 244 -12.15 -14.13 1.75
CA CYS A 244 -11.13 -13.17 1.31
C CYS A 244 -11.66 -12.28 0.17
N TYR A 245 -12.31 -12.88 -0.84
CA TYR A 245 -12.95 -12.12 -1.92
C TYR A 245 -14.03 -11.17 -1.39
N ASN A 246 -14.93 -11.65 -0.54
CA ASN A 246 -15.96 -10.80 0.08
C ASN A 246 -15.37 -9.65 0.90
N LEU A 247 -14.23 -9.88 1.57
CA LEU A 247 -13.57 -8.81 2.32
C LEU A 247 -13.07 -7.68 1.40
N VAL A 248 -12.49 -8.04 0.25
CA VAL A 248 -12.08 -7.05 -0.77
C VAL A 248 -13.30 -6.28 -1.25
N TYR A 249 -14.36 -6.97 -1.66
CA TYR A 249 -15.58 -6.31 -2.12
C TYR A 249 -16.20 -5.36 -1.07
N ASP A 250 -16.38 -5.84 0.16
CA ASP A 250 -16.91 -5.01 1.26
C ASP A 250 -16.02 -3.78 1.50
N SER A 251 -14.71 -3.94 1.35
CA SER A 251 -13.76 -2.84 1.49
C SER A 251 -13.88 -1.82 0.37
N LEU A 252 -13.95 -2.25 -0.88
CA LEU A 252 -14.06 -1.35 -2.04
C LEU A 252 -15.35 -0.52 -1.96
N GLU A 253 -16.47 -1.13 -1.55
CA GLU A 253 -17.74 -0.42 -1.36
C GLU A 253 -17.64 0.65 -0.27
N LEU A 254 -17.09 0.29 0.90
CA LEU A 254 -16.89 1.23 1.99
C LEU A 254 -15.95 2.37 1.58
N GLN A 255 -14.85 2.06 0.90
CA GLN A 255 -13.91 3.07 0.42
C GLN A 255 -14.60 4.05 -0.52
N ASN A 256 -15.41 3.56 -1.46
CA ASN A 256 -16.13 4.40 -2.41
C ASN A 256 -17.05 5.42 -1.70
N GLU A 257 -17.81 4.96 -0.69
CA GLU A 257 -18.66 5.84 0.14
C GLU A 257 -17.86 6.91 0.89
N VAL A 258 -16.73 6.53 1.48
CA VAL A 258 -15.88 7.44 2.27
C VAL A 258 -15.14 8.42 1.36
N PHE A 259 -14.69 8.00 0.18
CA PHE A 259 -14.12 8.90 -0.82
C PHE A 259 -15.14 9.97 -1.23
N ASP A 260 -16.38 9.59 -1.51
CA ASP A 260 -17.44 10.56 -1.83
C ASP A 260 -17.67 11.59 -0.72
N PHE A 261 -17.67 11.12 0.53
CA PHE A 261 -17.76 12.00 1.69
C PHE A 261 -16.58 12.98 1.76
N LEU A 262 -15.33 12.49 1.66
CA LEU A 262 -14.15 13.34 1.76
C LEU A 262 -14.02 14.30 0.58
N ILE A 263 -14.32 13.87 -0.65
CA ILE A 263 -14.31 14.73 -1.84
C ILE A 263 -15.24 15.93 -1.61
N LYS A 264 -16.48 15.67 -1.16
CA LYS A 264 -17.45 16.72 -0.84
C LYS A 264 -17.02 17.61 0.34
N LYS A 265 -16.36 17.03 1.34
CA LYS A 265 -15.76 17.78 2.46
C LYS A 265 -14.71 18.76 1.92
N TYR A 266 -13.76 18.32 1.11
CA TYR A 266 -12.71 19.19 0.55
C TYR A 266 -13.23 20.21 -0.48
N GLU A 267 -14.39 19.99 -1.11
CA GLU A 267 -15.07 21.02 -1.91
C GLU A 267 -15.62 22.18 -1.08
N THR A 268 -15.97 21.93 0.18
CA THR A 268 -16.73 22.85 1.03
C THR A 268 -15.95 23.43 2.21
N ILE A 269 -14.78 22.86 2.53
CA ILE A 269 -13.90 23.38 3.59
C ILE A 269 -13.56 24.83 3.28
N SER A 270 -13.96 25.71 4.19
CA SER A 270 -13.56 27.11 4.19
C SER A 270 -12.13 27.27 4.71
N PHE A 271 -11.52 28.37 4.30
CA PHE A 271 -10.20 28.77 4.76
C PHE A 271 -10.24 29.03 6.27
N ASN A 272 -9.43 28.34 7.06
CA ASN A 272 -9.37 28.52 8.51
C ASN A 272 -8.28 29.54 8.92
N LYS A 273 -8.34 29.99 10.18
CA LYS A 273 -7.43 30.99 10.74
C LYS A 273 -5.96 30.56 10.70
N ASP A 274 -5.67 29.30 11.04
CA ASP A 274 -4.31 28.75 11.04
C ASP A 274 -3.69 28.83 9.64
N THR A 275 -4.46 28.45 8.61
CA THR A 275 -4.04 28.52 7.21
C THR A 275 -3.80 29.96 6.76
N ALA A 276 -4.60 30.92 7.25
CA ALA A 276 -4.39 32.34 6.99
C ALA A 276 -3.09 32.86 7.61
N ILE A 277 -2.78 32.47 8.85
CA ILE A 277 -1.51 32.84 9.49
C ILE A 277 -0.34 32.19 8.74
N ILE A 278 -0.46 30.92 8.35
CA ILE A 278 0.58 30.22 7.57
C ILE A 278 0.80 30.90 6.22
N SER A 279 -0.25 31.40 5.54
CA SER A 279 -0.11 32.07 4.25
C SER A 279 0.75 33.35 4.32
N LEU A 280 0.87 33.98 5.50
CA LEU A 280 1.75 35.12 5.71
C LEU A 280 3.23 34.75 5.52
N TYR A 281 3.63 33.51 5.82
CA TYR A 281 5.00 33.04 5.58
C TYR A 281 5.36 33.01 4.08
N LEU A 282 4.35 32.89 3.21
CA LEU A 282 4.54 32.89 1.76
C LEU A 282 4.37 34.30 1.16
N ASN A 283 3.91 35.28 1.94
CA ASN A 283 3.52 36.61 1.46
C ASN A 283 2.50 36.55 0.28
N GLU A 284 1.69 35.50 0.25
CA GLU A 284 0.72 35.25 -0.81
C GLU A 284 -0.67 35.78 -0.45
N LYS A 285 -1.32 36.46 -1.39
CA LYS A 285 -2.67 37.04 -1.21
C LYS A 285 -3.80 36.14 -1.69
N SER A 286 -3.47 35.03 -2.35
CA SER A 286 -4.45 34.11 -2.93
C SER A 286 -4.85 32.99 -1.95
N THR A 287 -6.11 32.54 -2.05
CA THR A 287 -6.62 31.39 -1.30
C THR A 287 -5.97 30.09 -1.79
N SER A 288 -5.49 29.27 -0.85
CA SER A 288 -4.75 28.02 -1.09
C SER A 288 -5.47 27.04 -2.04
N ASN A 289 -4.72 26.52 -3.01
CA ASN A 289 -5.12 25.44 -3.94
C ASN A 289 -5.10 24.04 -3.29
N ARG A 290 -4.69 23.92 -2.02
CA ARG A 290 -4.43 22.63 -1.37
C ARG A 290 -5.67 21.74 -1.27
N ASN A 291 -6.84 22.32 -1.00
CA ASN A 291 -8.09 21.55 -0.96
C ASN A 291 -8.42 20.94 -2.34
N LEU A 292 -8.14 21.66 -3.42
CA LEU A 292 -8.30 21.16 -4.78
C LEU A 292 -7.26 20.08 -5.12
N THR A 293 -6.03 20.22 -4.65
CA THR A 293 -5.00 19.17 -4.78
C THR A 293 -5.41 17.89 -4.06
N ILE A 294 -5.87 17.97 -2.80
CA ILE A 294 -6.35 16.81 -2.04
C ILE A 294 -7.58 16.19 -2.73
N LYS A 295 -8.53 17.02 -3.18
CA LYS A 295 -9.70 16.56 -3.93
C LYS A 295 -9.30 15.80 -5.20
N SER A 296 -8.38 16.34 -6.00
CA SER A 296 -7.85 15.69 -7.20
C SER A 296 -7.26 14.32 -6.88
N MET A 297 -6.44 14.26 -5.83
CA MET A 297 -5.81 13.03 -5.37
C MET A 297 -6.87 11.99 -4.97
N LEU A 298 -7.86 12.38 -4.17
CA LEU A 298 -8.95 11.51 -3.74
C LEU A 298 -9.79 11.01 -4.93
N LEU A 299 -10.07 11.84 -5.93
CA LEU A 299 -10.78 11.44 -7.15
C LEU A 299 -10.00 10.39 -7.93
N LYS A 300 -8.70 10.59 -8.12
CA LYS A 300 -7.83 9.64 -8.82
C LYS A 300 -7.72 8.30 -8.07
N MET A 301 -7.56 8.35 -6.75
CA MET A 301 -7.57 7.15 -5.90
C MET A 301 -8.94 6.44 -5.97
N LYS A 302 -10.04 7.18 -5.90
CA LYS A 302 -11.40 6.61 -6.03
C LYS A 302 -11.59 5.91 -7.37
N ASN A 303 -11.19 6.55 -8.47
CA ASN A 303 -11.30 5.95 -9.81
C ASN A 303 -10.48 4.67 -9.94
N SER A 304 -9.35 4.58 -9.22
CA SER A 304 -8.51 3.37 -9.20
C SER A 304 -9.14 2.20 -8.42
N LEU A 305 -10.24 2.39 -7.68
CA LEU A 305 -10.91 1.29 -6.99
C LEU A 305 -11.38 0.21 -7.97
N ASP A 306 -11.72 0.61 -9.20
CA ASP A 306 -12.21 -0.26 -10.26
C ASP A 306 -11.08 -0.86 -11.14
N ASP A 307 -9.81 -0.77 -10.72
CA ASP A 307 -8.65 -1.36 -11.43
C ASP A 307 -8.70 -2.89 -11.39
N ASN A 308 -9.01 -3.53 -12.53
CA ASN A 308 -9.13 -4.99 -12.66
C ASN A 308 -7.78 -5.72 -12.84
N GLU A 309 -6.65 -5.02 -12.79
CA GLU A 309 -5.34 -5.63 -13.08
C GLU A 309 -4.55 -6.05 -11.82
N ILE A 310 -5.07 -5.84 -10.61
CA ILE A 310 -4.30 -6.04 -9.36
C ILE A 310 -4.35 -7.49 -8.87
N GLY A 311 -5.53 -8.12 -8.95
CA GLY A 311 -5.78 -9.51 -8.59
C GLY A 311 -6.99 -10.05 -9.37
N SER A 312 -7.55 -11.17 -8.94
CA SER A 312 -8.64 -11.86 -9.67
C SER A 312 -10.04 -11.46 -9.21
N VAL A 313 -10.18 -10.36 -8.45
CA VAL A 313 -11.48 -9.83 -8.03
C VAL A 313 -12.12 -9.07 -9.19
N ILE A 314 -13.23 -9.58 -9.70
CA ILE A 314 -13.99 -8.98 -10.80
C ILE A 314 -14.83 -7.81 -10.29
N LYS A 315 -14.61 -6.61 -10.83
CA LYS A 315 -15.20 -5.35 -10.33
C LYS A 315 -16.41 -4.87 -11.13
N GLU A 316 -17.30 -5.79 -11.46
CA GLU A 316 -18.59 -5.46 -12.09
C GLU A 316 -19.60 -4.95 -11.04
N LYS A 317 -20.34 -3.91 -11.38
CA LYS A 317 -21.35 -3.29 -10.50
C LYS A 317 -22.76 -3.57 -11.00
N ASN A 318 -23.68 -3.79 -10.07
CA ASN A 318 -25.11 -3.87 -10.37
C ASN A 318 -25.73 -2.47 -10.50
N GLU A 319 -27.02 -2.40 -10.82
CA GLU A 319 -27.77 -1.14 -10.96
C GLU A 319 -27.77 -0.27 -9.69
N SER A 320 -27.55 -0.86 -8.51
CA SER A 320 -27.43 -0.14 -7.24
C SER A 320 -26.02 0.39 -6.96
N GLY A 321 -25.07 0.18 -7.88
CA GLY A 321 -23.67 0.60 -7.74
C GLY A 321 -22.82 -0.31 -6.84
N LYS A 322 -23.36 -1.44 -6.37
CA LYS A 322 -22.63 -2.44 -5.56
C LYS A 322 -21.95 -3.48 -6.43
N TYR A 323 -20.82 -4.00 -5.97
CA TYR A 323 -20.11 -5.03 -6.73
C TYR A 323 -20.87 -6.35 -6.73
N ILE A 324 -20.97 -6.96 -7.91
CA ILE A 324 -21.49 -8.31 -8.06
C ILE A 324 -20.42 -9.26 -7.51
N ARG A 325 -20.76 -10.01 -6.46
CA ARG A 325 -19.83 -10.94 -5.82
C ARG A 325 -19.61 -12.13 -6.75
N GLN A 326 -18.43 -12.23 -7.34
CA GLN A 326 -18.00 -13.35 -8.17
C GLN A 326 -16.79 -14.03 -7.52
N TYR A 327 -16.65 -15.34 -7.76
CA TYR A 327 -15.63 -16.16 -7.12
C TYR A 327 -14.96 -17.06 -8.18
N PRO A 328 -13.67 -17.39 -8.03
CA PRO A 328 -12.98 -18.30 -8.94
C PRO A 328 -13.72 -19.63 -9.10
N GLY A 329 -13.86 -20.10 -10.35
CA GLY A 329 -14.44 -21.40 -10.67
C GLY A 329 -15.98 -21.50 -10.55
N ASN A 330 -16.70 -20.39 -10.36
CA ASN A 330 -18.16 -20.32 -10.52
C ASN A 330 -18.47 -19.47 -11.77
N TRP A 331 -18.30 -20.06 -12.96
CA TRP A 331 -18.66 -19.46 -14.24
C TRP A 331 -20.00 -19.98 -14.74
#